data_AF-A0A7Y2KHX4-F1
#
_entry.id   AF-A0A7Y2KHX4-F1
#
_cell.length_a   1.000
_cell.length_b   1.000
_cell.length_c   1.000
_cell.angle_alpha   90.00
_cell.angle_beta   90.00
_cell.angle_gamma   90.00
#
_symmetry.space_group_name_H-M   'P 1'
#
loop_
_entity.id
_entity.type
_entity.pdbx_description
1 polymer ?
#
loop_
_entity_poly.entity_id
_entity_poly.type
_entity_poly.pdbx_seq_one_letter_code
_entity_poly.pdbx_strand_id
1 'polypeptide(L)'
;MIVGRATATAVAAILAIVVILPPNAGSADFPVMEVRVEGASRVGSDAIYRVMKSRVGDEFDPAKIREDVKAVYRMGYFSDVKIDAEEVPGGLRLVVLVTEKPIVSSIDIEGNDEVETSDLMEAVTIKERTLFQEEKVKESARGIREIYHNSGFADATVESSFEEEVDGSIRVSFRVSEGEKLEIEEIRITGNRYLEEKLIRKSMETSEKGFFSFITESGTFKKDVLENDVRRIEAMYQNNGFLESKISDPKVERGPKGLLVTIHVFEGLQYRVGEVSFSGESGLTEKDQRKAVKLASGDVFNRETLLSDVLSLTTAMNDKGYALALVSPRVKKRTEYPLADVTYRAEKGDKFRFGKVEVVGNTKTIDRVVRRSLDVSDGRTYTSTGLKKSKANLTRTGYFKDVKISTAP
;
A
#
# COMPACT_ATOMS: atom_id res chain seq x y z
N MET A 1 -39.85 -58.50 -34.87
CA MET A 1 -40.03 -58.90 -33.45
C MET A 1 -40.46 -57.66 -32.68
N ILE A 2 -41.76 -57.37 -32.65
CA ILE A 2 -42.67 -57.57 -31.48
C ILE A 2 -42.24 -56.62 -30.34
N VAL A 3 -42.70 -55.36 -30.32
CA VAL A 3 -44.02 -54.84 -29.86
C VAL A 3 -44.39 -55.31 -28.45
N GLY A 4 -44.53 -54.35 -27.52
CA GLY A 4 -45.07 -54.60 -26.18
C GLY A 4 -45.34 -53.33 -25.38
N ARG A 5 -46.26 -52.47 -25.86
CA ARG A 5 -47.05 -51.59 -25.00
C ARG A 5 -48.05 -52.46 -24.23
N ALA A 6 -48.20 -52.23 -22.93
CA ALA A 6 -49.39 -52.65 -22.19
C ALA A 6 -49.81 -51.55 -21.22
N THR A 7 -51.03 -51.10 -21.43
CA THR A 7 -51.82 -50.07 -20.75
C THR A 7 -52.71 -50.68 -19.66
N ALA A 8 -53.14 -49.82 -18.72
CA ALA A 8 -54.33 -49.92 -17.86
C ALA A 8 -54.29 -50.99 -16.74
N THR A 9 -54.69 -50.70 -15.50
CA THR A 9 -56.05 -50.26 -15.16
C THR A 9 -56.07 -49.57 -13.79
N ALA A 10 -56.84 -48.48 -13.70
CA ALA A 10 -57.17 -47.79 -12.47
C ALA A 10 -58.05 -48.65 -11.56
N VAL A 11 -57.76 -48.64 -10.26
CA VAL A 11 -58.76 -48.93 -9.21
C VAL A 11 -58.69 -47.77 -8.21
N ALA A 12 -59.73 -46.95 -8.24
CA ALA A 12 -60.01 -45.95 -7.25
C ALA A 12 -60.42 -46.65 -5.94
N ALA A 13 -59.61 -46.49 -4.90
CA ALA A 13 -60.03 -46.72 -3.53
C ALA A 13 -60.07 -45.36 -2.83
N ILE A 14 -61.26 -44.76 -2.80
CA ILE A 14 -61.59 -43.61 -1.97
C ILE A 14 -61.58 -44.12 -0.53
N LEU A 15 -60.50 -43.84 0.21
CA LEU A 15 -60.53 -43.88 1.67
C LEU A 15 -60.60 -42.44 2.16
N ALA A 16 -61.81 -42.00 2.49
CA ALA A 16 -62.04 -40.76 3.19
C ALA A 16 -61.46 -40.91 4.61
N ILE A 17 -60.25 -40.39 4.82
CA ILE A 17 -59.72 -40.16 6.16
C ILE A 17 -60.44 -38.92 6.69
N VAL A 18 -61.34 -39.14 7.64
CA VAL A 18 -61.90 -38.08 8.48
C VAL A 18 -60.74 -37.47 9.25
N VAL A 19 -60.35 -36.25 8.87
CA VAL A 19 -59.44 -35.42 9.64
C VAL A 19 -60.22 -34.92 10.85
N ILE A 20 -60.13 -35.65 11.95
CA ILE A 20 -60.42 -35.10 13.27
C ILE A 20 -59.21 -34.21 13.59
N LEU A 21 -59.31 -32.91 13.29
CA LEU A 21 -58.39 -31.92 13.81
C LEU A 21 -58.56 -31.90 15.34
N PRO A 22 -57.54 -32.29 16.14
CA PRO A 22 -57.55 -31.89 17.54
C PRO A 22 -57.50 -30.34 17.57
N PRO A 23 -58.37 -29.69 18.35
CA PRO A 23 -58.27 -28.26 18.58
C PRO A 23 -57.02 -28.00 19.42
N ASN A 24 -56.19 -27.06 18.97
CA ASN A 24 -55.00 -26.56 19.67
C ASN A 24 -53.93 -27.61 20.02
N ALA A 25 -53.09 -27.96 19.04
CA ALA A 25 -51.68 -28.15 19.37
C ALA A 25 -51.12 -26.75 19.67
N GLY A 26 -50.98 -26.42 20.96
CA GLY A 26 -50.12 -25.31 21.37
C GLY A 26 -48.75 -25.47 20.74
N SER A 27 -48.04 -24.36 20.53
CA SER A 27 -46.60 -24.41 20.30
C SER A 27 -46.02 -25.37 21.34
N ALA A 28 -45.51 -26.51 20.88
CA ALA A 28 -44.68 -27.34 21.74
C ALA A 28 -43.42 -26.49 21.94
N ASP A 29 -43.40 -25.75 23.03
CA ASP A 29 -42.21 -25.05 23.48
C ASP A 29 -41.21 -26.18 23.75
N PHE A 30 -40.25 -26.35 22.86
CA PHE A 30 -39.17 -27.33 23.02
C PHE A 30 -38.02 -26.59 23.72
N PRO A 31 -37.95 -26.62 25.05
CA PRO A 31 -36.84 -25.98 25.75
C PRO A 31 -35.53 -26.70 25.41
N VAL A 32 -34.45 -25.94 25.36
CA VAL A 32 -33.10 -26.47 25.27
C VAL A 32 -32.76 -27.12 26.60
N MET A 33 -32.71 -28.45 26.62
CA MET A 33 -32.45 -29.24 27.83
C MET A 33 -30.96 -29.36 28.11
N GLU A 34 -30.13 -29.37 27.08
CA GLU A 34 -28.70 -29.59 27.17
C GLU A 34 -28.00 -28.93 25.98
N VAL A 35 -26.79 -28.40 26.21
CA VAL A 35 -25.87 -27.96 25.15
C VAL A 35 -24.57 -28.73 25.32
N ARG A 36 -24.15 -29.43 24.28
CA ARG A 36 -22.95 -30.26 24.26
C ARG A 36 -22.05 -29.82 23.11
N VAL A 37 -20.75 -29.74 23.36
CA VAL A 37 -19.75 -29.43 22.34
C VAL A 37 -18.99 -30.70 21.97
N GLU A 38 -18.81 -30.95 20.68
CA GLU A 38 -18.01 -32.04 20.15
C GLU A 38 -17.01 -31.53 19.11
N GLY A 39 -15.83 -32.15 19.05
CA GLY A 39 -14.75 -31.78 18.13
C GLY A 39 -13.83 -30.64 18.60
N ALA A 40 -14.13 -30.02 19.75
CA ALA A 40 -13.23 -29.11 20.43
C ALA A 40 -12.25 -29.90 21.33
N SER A 41 -10.95 -29.77 21.09
CA SER A 41 -9.88 -30.46 21.83
C SER A 41 -8.93 -29.46 22.47
N ARG A 42 -8.42 -28.49 21.69
CA ARG A 42 -7.54 -27.41 22.17
C ARG A 42 -8.32 -26.25 22.76
N VAL A 43 -9.49 -25.94 22.20
CA VAL A 43 -10.36 -24.87 22.73
C VAL A 43 -11.27 -25.46 23.80
N GLY A 44 -11.14 -25.00 25.03
CA GLY A 44 -12.03 -25.42 26.12
C GLY A 44 -13.50 -25.09 25.81
N SER A 45 -14.41 -26.04 26.05
CA SER A 45 -15.84 -25.90 25.76
C SER A 45 -16.48 -24.68 26.44
N ASP A 46 -15.97 -24.27 27.61
CA ASP A 46 -16.42 -23.06 28.33
C ASP A 46 -16.21 -21.76 27.55
N ALA A 47 -15.22 -21.70 26.65
CA ALA A 47 -15.03 -20.55 25.79
C ALA A 47 -16.14 -20.46 24.73
N ILE A 48 -16.58 -21.61 24.20
CA ILE A 48 -17.66 -21.72 23.22
C ILE A 48 -18.99 -21.35 23.88
N TYR A 49 -19.27 -21.90 25.07
CA TYR A 49 -20.49 -21.56 25.83
C TYR A 49 -20.62 -20.06 26.13
N ARG A 50 -19.51 -19.39 26.44
CA ARG A 50 -19.49 -17.95 26.74
C ARG A 50 -19.88 -17.05 25.57
N VAL A 51 -19.54 -17.42 24.34
CA VAL A 51 -19.86 -16.61 23.16
C VAL A 51 -21.24 -16.91 22.57
N MET A 52 -21.78 -18.10 22.83
CA MET A 52 -23.14 -18.45 22.46
C MET A 52 -24.14 -17.63 23.26
N LYS A 53 -25.31 -17.35 22.68
CA LYS A 53 -26.47 -16.74 23.31
C LYS A 53 -27.46 -17.79 23.81
N SER A 54 -27.55 -18.96 23.18
CA SER A 54 -28.43 -20.04 23.63
C SER A 54 -27.95 -20.62 24.95
N ARG A 55 -28.89 -20.88 25.85
CA ARG A 55 -28.68 -21.42 27.20
C ARG A 55 -29.64 -22.55 27.46
N VAL A 56 -29.26 -23.43 28.38
CA VAL A 56 -30.15 -24.45 28.93
C VAL A 56 -31.35 -23.76 29.58
N GLY A 57 -32.56 -24.20 29.22
CA GLY A 57 -33.84 -23.63 29.64
C GLY A 57 -34.44 -22.61 28.67
N ASP A 58 -33.70 -22.15 27.65
CA ASP A 58 -34.26 -21.26 26.62
C ASP A 58 -35.22 -22.02 25.68
N GLU A 59 -36.21 -21.33 25.13
CA GLU A 59 -36.98 -21.84 23.99
C GLU A 59 -36.10 -21.96 22.74
N PHE A 60 -36.33 -23.01 21.95
CA PHE A 60 -35.63 -23.22 20.70
C PHE A 60 -35.99 -22.14 19.65
N ASP A 61 -35.00 -21.31 19.30
CA ASP A 61 -35.12 -20.28 18.27
C ASP A 61 -34.07 -20.46 17.17
N PRO A 62 -34.48 -20.85 15.94
CA PRO A 62 -33.56 -20.98 14.80
C PRO A 62 -32.76 -19.71 14.47
N ALA A 63 -33.30 -18.51 14.74
CA ALA A 63 -32.56 -17.26 14.52
C ALA A 63 -31.40 -17.14 15.52
N LYS A 64 -31.65 -17.45 16.79
CA LYS A 64 -30.64 -17.50 17.85
C LYS A 64 -29.54 -18.52 17.56
N ILE A 65 -29.90 -19.71 17.05
CA ILE A 65 -28.92 -20.73 16.64
C ILE A 65 -28.00 -20.22 15.51
N ARG A 66 -28.55 -19.53 14.50
CA ARG A 66 -27.72 -18.93 13.43
C ARG A 66 -26.77 -17.87 13.96
N GLU A 67 -27.18 -17.10 14.96
CA GLU A 67 -26.29 -16.13 15.61
C GLU A 67 -25.18 -16.81 16.40
N ASP A 68 -25.49 -17.93 17.06
CA ASP A 68 -24.52 -18.73 17.81
C ASP A 68 -23.48 -19.35 16.89
N VAL A 69 -23.89 -19.95 15.77
CA VAL A 69 -22.96 -20.43 14.73
C VAL A 69 -22.02 -19.31 14.29
N LYS A 70 -22.56 -18.11 14.00
CA LYS A 70 -21.74 -16.94 13.63
C LYS A 70 -20.85 -16.46 14.77
N ALA A 71 -21.29 -16.54 16.02
CA ALA A 71 -20.49 -16.14 17.18
C ALA A 71 -19.30 -17.07 17.41
N VAL A 72 -19.54 -18.38 17.37
CA VAL A 72 -18.50 -19.41 17.50
C VAL A 72 -17.53 -19.35 16.32
N TYR A 73 -18.03 -19.18 15.09
CA TYR A 73 -17.17 -19.01 13.90
C TYR A 73 -16.27 -17.76 14.00
N ARG A 74 -16.80 -16.64 14.53
CA ARG A 74 -16.04 -15.39 14.74
C ARG A 74 -14.93 -15.51 15.79
N MET A 75 -14.92 -16.55 16.62
CA MET A 75 -13.76 -16.82 17.48
C MET A 75 -12.49 -17.11 16.66
N GLY A 76 -12.65 -17.56 15.40
CA GLY A 76 -11.56 -17.75 14.45
C GLY A 76 -10.78 -19.06 14.60
N TYR A 77 -11.10 -19.87 15.61
CA TYR A 77 -10.43 -21.13 15.93
C TYR A 77 -10.93 -22.34 15.13
N PHE A 78 -12.07 -22.25 14.45
CA PHE A 78 -12.74 -23.38 13.81
C PHE A 78 -12.85 -23.20 12.30
N SER A 79 -12.66 -24.27 11.52
CA SER A 79 -12.84 -24.30 10.07
C SER A 79 -14.30 -24.59 9.68
N ASP A 80 -14.99 -25.38 10.50
CA ASP A 80 -16.42 -25.70 10.36
C ASP A 80 -17.12 -25.61 11.73
N VAL A 81 -18.35 -25.10 11.73
CA VAL A 81 -19.19 -24.96 12.92
C VAL A 81 -20.62 -25.30 12.54
N LYS A 82 -21.17 -26.33 13.16
CA LYS A 82 -22.56 -26.77 13.01
C LYS A 82 -23.20 -26.93 14.38
N ILE A 83 -24.52 -26.73 14.43
CA ILE A 83 -25.31 -26.99 15.63
C ILE A 83 -26.48 -27.84 15.21
N ASP A 84 -26.45 -29.10 15.63
CA ASP A 84 -27.53 -30.05 15.43
C ASP A 84 -28.46 -30.03 16.65
N ALA A 85 -29.75 -30.25 16.42
CA ALA A 85 -30.76 -30.33 17.47
C ALA A 85 -31.31 -31.76 17.50
N GLU A 86 -31.11 -32.45 18.62
CA GLU A 86 -31.58 -33.81 18.85
C GLU A 86 -32.75 -33.81 19.83
N GLU A 87 -33.82 -34.54 19.52
CA GLU A 87 -34.93 -34.73 20.46
C GLU A 87 -34.51 -35.59 21.65
N VAL A 88 -34.75 -35.07 22.85
CA VAL A 88 -34.52 -35.77 24.12
C VAL A 88 -35.77 -35.68 25.00
N PRO A 89 -35.98 -36.60 25.96
CA PRO A 89 -37.13 -36.51 26.86
C PRO A 89 -37.21 -35.13 27.52
N GLY A 90 -38.27 -34.37 27.22
CA GLY A 90 -38.52 -33.04 27.78
C GLY A 90 -38.08 -31.85 26.93
N GLY A 91 -37.44 -32.04 25.76
CA GLY A 91 -37.08 -30.92 24.88
C GLY A 91 -36.00 -31.28 23.84
N LEU A 92 -35.08 -30.36 23.60
CA LEU A 92 -33.99 -30.51 22.61
C LEU A 92 -32.61 -30.47 23.26
N ARG A 93 -31.70 -31.30 22.76
CA ARG A 93 -30.25 -31.20 23.01
C ARG A 93 -29.61 -30.52 21.81
N LEU A 94 -28.86 -29.45 22.05
CA LEU A 94 -28.03 -28.81 21.02
C LEU A 94 -26.63 -29.43 21.03
N VAL A 95 -26.23 -30.03 19.92
CA VAL A 95 -24.88 -30.59 19.71
C VAL A 95 -24.10 -29.64 18.81
N VAL A 96 -23.16 -28.91 19.41
CA VAL A 96 -22.27 -27.98 18.72
C VAL A 96 -21.07 -28.77 18.19
N LEU A 97 -21.12 -29.10 16.91
CA LEU A 97 -20.06 -29.80 16.19
C LEU A 97 -19.08 -28.77 15.63
N VAL A 98 -17.82 -28.82 16.07
CA VAL A 98 -16.77 -27.93 15.58
C VAL A 98 -15.58 -28.70 15.05
N THR A 99 -14.98 -28.19 13.97
CA THR A 99 -13.68 -28.68 13.48
C THR A 99 -12.65 -27.60 13.77
N GLU A 100 -11.69 -27.88 14.65
CA GLU A 100 -10.63 -26.92 14.95
C GLU A 100 -9.73 -26.68 13.74
N LYS A 101 -9.32 -25.43 13.54
CA LYS A 101 -8.31 -25.10 12.54
C LYS A 101 -6.98 -25.76 12.92
N PRO A 102 -6.29 -26.38 11.96
CA PRO A 102 -4.99 -26.98 12.23
C PRO A 102 -3.95 -25.90 12.61
N ILE A 103 -2.89 -26.32 13.27
CA ILE A 103 -1.74 -25.46 13.60
C ILE A 103 -0.68 -25.71 12.55
N VAL A 104 0.04 -24.66 12.15
CA VAL A 104 1.21 -24.80 11.28
C VAL A 104 2.37 -25.39 12.09
N SER A 105 2.85 -26.59 11.74
CA SER A 105 3.98 -27.23 12.41
C SER A 105 5.32 -26.69 11.91
N SER A 106 5.55 -26.73 10.60
CA SER A 106 6.72 -26.19 9.92
C SER A 106 6.36 -25.42 8.65
N ILE A 107 7.29 -24.57 8.22
CA ILE A 107 7.23 -23.85 6.94
C ILE A 107 8.52 -24.15 6.19
N ASP A 108 8.40 -24.77 5.03
CA ASP A 108 9.53 -25.17 4.19
C ASP A 108 9.51 -24.38 2.87
N ILE A 109 10.68 -23.94 2.42
CA ILE A 109 10.88 -23.30 1.12
C ILE A 109 11.91 -24.13 0.35
N GLU A 110 11.56 -24.52 -0.86
CA GLU A 110 12.38 -25.35 -1.74
C GLU A 110 12.56 -24.69 -3.12
N GLY A 111 13.67 -24.97 -3.79
CA GLY A 111 13.98 -24.45 -5.12
C GLY A 111 14.49 -23.01 -5.13
N ASN A 112 14.96 -22.51 -3.98
CA ASN A 112 15.56 -21.20 -3.82
C ASN A 112 17.10 -21.26 -3.84
N ASP A 113 17.69 -21.44 -5.01
CA ASP A 113 19.14 -21.53 -5.18
C ASP A 113 19.82 -20.15 -5.24
N GLU A 114 19.12 -19.13 -5.77
CA GLU A 114 19.67 -17.79 -6.02
C GLU A 114 19.33 -16.75 -4.93
N VAL A 115 18.39 -17.05 -4.04
CA VAL A 115 17.98 -16.19 -2.91
C VAL A 115 18.00 -16.97 -1.60
N GLU A 116 18.61 -16.39 -0.57
CA GLU A 116 18.74 -17.04 0.74
C GLU A 116 17.36 -17.25 1.39
N THR A 117 17.15 -18.43 2.00
CA THR A 117 15.89 -18.76 2.68
C THR A 117 15.54 -17.75 3.78
N SER A 118 16.53 -17.17 4.48
CA SER A 118 16.30 -16.15 5.50
C SER A 118 15.60 -14.91 4.94
N ASP A 119 16.01 -14.45 3.76
CA ASP A 119 15.44 -13.27 3.12
C ASP A 119 14.00 -13.56 2.66
N LEU A 120 13.77 -14.76 2.10
CA LEU A 120 12.43 -15.19 1.71
C LEU A 120 11.48 -15.30 2.91
N MET A 121 11.99 -15.77 4.05
CA MET A 121 11.22 -15.88 5.30
C MET A 121 10.78 -14.52 5.86
N GLU A 122 11.44 -13.41 5.51
CA GLU A 122 10.98 -12.07 5.90
C GLU A 122 9.64 -11.69 5.24
N ALA A 123 9.36 -12.21 4.04
CA ALA A 123 8.09 -12.02 3.34
C ALA A 123 7.00 -13.02 3.75
N VAL A 124 7.33 -14.04 4.56
CA VAL A 124 6.37 -15.05 5.00
C VAL A 124 5.51 -14.51 6.15
N THR A 125 4.21 -14.36 5.89
CA THR A 125 3.25 -13.81 6.85
C THR A 125 2.63 -14.87 7.78
N ILE A 126 2.54 -16.12 7.31
CA ILE A 126 2.16 -17.29 8.11
C ILE A 126 3.32 -17.68 9.03
N LYS A 127 3.04 -18.08 10.27
CA LYS A 127 4.09 -18.41 11.25
C LYS A 127 3.89 -19.82 11.79
N GLU A 128 4.98 -20.49 12.09
CA GLU A 128 4.96 -21.73 12.85
C GLU A 128 4.24 -21.54 14.19
N ARG A 129 3.62 -22.62 14.67
CA ARG A 129 2.87 -22.66 15.93
C ARG A 129 1.68 -21.69 15.98
N THR A 130 1.18 -21.26 14.82
CA THR A 130 -0.03 -20.43 14.70
C THR A 130 -1.14 -21.17 13.95
N LEU A 131 -2.38 -20.67 14.07
CA LEU A 131 -3.53 -21.24 13.36
C LEU A 131 -3.34 -21.09 11.85
N PHE A 132 -3.51 -22.20 11.13
CA PHE A 132 -3.47 -22.24 9.68
C PHE A 132 -4.53 -21.33 9.08
N GLN A 133 -4.10 -20.51 8.12
CA GLN A 133 -4.92 -19.57 7.38
C GLN A 133 -4.46 -19.61 5.93
N GLU A 134 -5.27 -20.21 5.05
CA GLU A 134 -4.95 -20.36 3.62
C GLU A 134 -4.64 -19.01 2.95
N GLU A 135 -5.36 -17.95 3.33
CA GLU A 135 -5.11 -16.60 2.80
C GLU A 135 -3.70 -16.10 3.12
N LYS A 136 -3.17 -16.40 4.32
CA LYS A 136 -1.78 -16.05 4.67
C LYS A 136 -0.76 -16.87 3.89
N VAL A 137 -1.07 -18.12 3.57
CA VAL A 137 -0.22 -18.95 2.71
C VAL A 137 -0.13 -18.35 1.31
N LYS A 138 -1.27 -17.96 0.72
CA LYS A 138 -1.32 -17.27 -0.57
C LYS A 138 -0.61 -15.91 -0.55
N GLU A 139 -0.74 -15.16 0.54
CA GLU A 139 -0.02 -13.90 0.74
C GLU A 139 1.49 -14.11 0.83
N SER A 140 1.96 -15.08 1.62
CA SER A 140 3.38 -15.45 1.68
C SER A 140 3.92 -15.87 0.30
N ALA A 141 3.20 -16.70 -0.45
CA ALA A 141 3.63 -17.11 -1.79
C ALA A 141 3.78 -15.91 -2.75
N ARG A 142 2.87 -14.92 -2.65
CA ARG A 142 3.00 -13.66 -3.41
C ARG A 142 4.19 -12.83 -2.95
N GLY A 143 4.43 -12.73 -1.64
CA GLY A 143 5.57 -12.01 -1.08
C GLY A 143 6.91 -12.60 -1.51
N ILE A 144 7.05 -13.93 -1.44
CA ILE A 144 8.23 -14.65 -1.94
C ILE A 144 8.43 -14.35 -3.43
N ARG A 145 7.37 -14.46 -4.26
CA ARG A 145 7.45 -14.17 -5.69
C ARG A 145 7.89 -12.73 -5.97
N GLU A 146 7.40 -11.79 -5.18
CA GLU A 146 7.76 -10.37 -5.29
C GLU A 146 9.25 -10.14 -4.97
N ILE A 147 9.83 -10.85 -3.99
CA ILE A 147 11.27 -10.80 -3.74
C ILE A 147 12.03 -11.26 -4.99
N TYR A 148 11.64 -12.38 -5.60
CA TYR A 148 12.28 -12.88 -6.83
C TYR A 148 12.19 -11.90 -8.00
N HIS A 149 11.01 -11.31 -8.24
CA HIS A 149 10.85 -10.28 -9.26
C HIS A 149 11.75 -9.07 -8.99
N ASN A 150 11.85 -8.64 -7.73
CA ASN A 150 12.76 -7.58 -7.33
C ASN A 150 14.24 -7.98 -7.42
N SER A 151 14.56 -9.27 -7.36
CA SER A 151 15.91 -9.80 -7.59
C SER A 151 16.23 -10.06 -9.07
N GLY A 152 15.34 -9.67 -9.99
CA GLY A 152 15.54 -9.78 -11.45
C GLY A 152 14.97 -11.05 -12.08
N PHE A 153 14.30 -11.90 -11.32
CA PHE A 153 13.69 -13.13 -11.81
C PHE A 153 12.24 -12.87 -12.22
N ALA A 154 12.04 -12.28 -13.39
CA ALA A 154 10.70 -11.87 -13.85
C ALA A 154 9.77 -13.06 -14.13
N ASP A 155 10.34 -14.22 -14.48
CA ASP A 155 9.58 -15.45 -14.79
C ASP A 155 9.44 -16.37 -13.56
N ALA A 156 9.85 -15.91 -12.37
CA ALA A 156 9.79 -16.71 -11.16
C ALA A 156 8.33 -17.06 -10.79
N THR A 157 8.12 -18.33 -10.45
CA THR A 157 6.84 -18.81 -9.94
C THR A 157 7.02 -19.42 -8.56
N VAL A 158 5.97 -19.33 -7.75
CA VAL A 158 5.94 -19.86 -6.39
C VAL A 158 4.63 -20.59 -6.23
N GLU A 159 4.73 -21.91 -6.05
CA GLU A 159 3.61 -22.80 -5.75
C GLU A 159 3.56 -23.05 -4.25
N SER A 160 2.38 -22.96 -3.65
CA SER A 160 2.17 -23.27 -2.24
C SER A 160 1.37 -24.56 -2.10
N SER A 161 1.86 -25.50 -1.30
CA SER A 161 1.15 -26.71 -0.90
C SER A 161 1.09 -26.81 0.62
N PHE A 162 0.18 -27.65 1.11
CA PHE A 162 0.09 -27.97 2.52
C PHE A 162 -0.30 -29.44 2.69
N GLU A 163 0.28 -30.08 3.71
CA GLU A 163 0.05 -31.49 4.03
C GLU A 163 -0.33 -31.61 5.51
N GLU A 164 -1.36 -32.40 5.80
CA GLU A 164 -1.78 -32.71 7.18
C GLU A 164 -0.91 -33.85 7.73
N GLU A 165 -0.33 -33.62 8.89
CA GLU A 165 0.50 -34.57 9.61
C GLU A 165 -0.35 -35.48 10.51
N VAL A 166 0.25 -36.56 11.03
CA VAL A 166 -0.46 -37.59 11.81
C VAL A 166 -1.14 -37.03 13.07
N ASP A 167 -0.61 -35.93 13.62
CA ASP A 167 -1.15 -35.23 14.78
C ASP A 167 -2.18 -34.15 14.45
N GLY A 168 -2.56 -33.99 13.17
CA GLY A 168 -3.49 -32.99 12.68
C GLY A 168 -2.91 -31.58 12.54
N SER A 169 -1.60 -31.40 12.70
CA SER A 169 -0.92 -30.17 12.29
C SER A 169 -0.71 -30.14 10.77
N ILE A 170 -0.43 -28.95 10.24
CA ILE A 170 -0.19 -28.72 8.82
C ILE A 170 1.25 -28.30 8.60
N ARG A 171 1.95 -29.00 7.72
CA ARG A 171 3.18 -28.52 7.10
C ARG A 171 2.83 -27.65 5.90
N VAL A 172 3.43 -26.47 5.79
CA VAL A 172 3.28 -25.60 4.62
C VAL A 172 4.58 -25.61 3.83
N SER A 173 4.49 -25.86 2.53
CA SER A 173 5.66 -25.88 1.64
C SER A 173 5.48 -24.89 0.49
N PHE A 174 6.52 -24.11 0.24
CA PHE A 174 6.61 -23.21 -0.91
C PHE A 174 7.67 -23.73 -1.88
N ARG A 175 7.24 -24.15 -3.07
CA ARG A 175 8.15 -24.55 -4.14
C ARG A 175 8.36 -23.38 -5.09
N VAL A 176 9.60 -22.92 -5.16
CA VAL A 176 10.04 -21.86 -6.05
C VAL A 176 10.56 -22.48 -7.34
N SER A 177 10.16 -21.89 -8.47
CA SER A 177 10.85 -22.06 -9.75
C SER A 177 11.37 -20.69 -10.16
N GLU A 178 12.67 -20.46 -9.98
CA GLU A 178 13.28 -19.14 -10.08
C GLU A 178 13.27 -18.59 -11.51
N GLY A 179 13.42 -19.46 -12.52
CA GLY A 179 13.55 -19.04 -13.90
C GLY A 179 14.91 -18.38 -14.18
N GLU A 180 14.99 -17.64 -15.29
CA GLU A 180 16.24 -16.95 -15.66
C GLU A 180 16.34 -15.58 -15.00
N LYS A 181 17.50 -15.29 -14.41
CA LYS A 181 17.82 -13.94 -13.93
C LYS A 181 17.96 -13.00 -15.12
N LEU A 182 17.06 -12.02 -15.21
CA LEU A 182 17.08 -11.01 -16.24
C LEU A 182 18.04 -9.88 -15.83
N GLU A 183 19.22 -9.88 -16.43
CA GLU A 183 20.22 -8.83 -16.26
C GLU A 183 20.31 -7.96 -17.51
N ILE A 184 20.63 -6.69 -17.33
CA ILE A 184 20.79 -5.72 -18.42
C ILE A 184 22.20 -5.82 -18.98
N GLU A 185 22.27 -6.24 -20.24
CA GLU A 185 23.50 -6.37 -21.01
C GLU A 185 23.98 -5.01 -21.52
N GLU A 186 23.09 -4.24 -22.16
CA GLU A 186 23.41 -2.94 -22.79
C GLU A 186 22.23 -1.98 -22.60
N ILE A 187 22.54 -0.72 -22.28
CA ILE A 187 21.59 0.38 -22.30
C ILE A 187 21.98 1.30 -23.45
N ARG A 188 21.19 1.29 -24.52
CA ARG A 188 21.41 2.15 -25.68
C ARG A 188 20.53 3.39 -25.61
N ILE A 189 21.16 4.55 -25.58
CA ILE A 189 20.46 5.84 -25.66
C ILE A 189 20.60 6.38 -27.07
N THR A 190 19.49 6.80 -27.67
CA THR A 190 19.47 7.34 -29.03
C THR A 190 18.75 8.68 -29.08
N GLY A 191 19.13 9.53 -30.04
CA GLY A 191 18.50 10.85 -30.22
C GLY A 191 19.08 11.97 -29.34
N ASN A 192 19.97 11.63 -28.39
CA ASN A 192 20.77 12.60 -27.66
C ASN A 192 21.85 13.20 -28.56
N ARG A 193 21.84 14.53 -28.76
CA ARG A 193 22.79 15.28 -29.58
C ARG A 193 23.53 16.32 -28.77
N TYR A 194 22.86 16.93 -27.80
CA TYR A 194 23.43 17.99 -26.96
C TYR A 194 23.96 17.48 -25.63
N LEU A 195 23.29 16.50 -25.00
CA LEU A 195 23.78 15.88 -23.76
C LEU A 195 24.50 14.57 -24.06
N GLU A 196 25.66 14.39 -23.43
CA GLU A 196 26.43 13.15 -23.52
C GLU A 196 25.66 12.00 -22.86
N GLU A 197 25.72 10.82 -23.49
CA GLU A 197 25.09 9.60 -22.98
C GLU A 197 25.50 9.28 -21.55
N LYS A 198 26.76 9.51 -21.20
CA LYS A 198 27.30 9.31 -19.84
C LYS A 198 26.56 10.13 -18.79
N LEU A 199 26.16 11.36 -19.11
CA LEU A 199 25.41 12.23 -18.20
C LEU A 199 23.99 11.69 -17.99
N ILE A 200 23.36 11.24 -19.08
CA ILE A 200 22.03 10.63 -19.05
C ILE A 200 22.06 9.36 -18.18
N ARG A 201 23.02 8.46 -18.43
CA ARG A 201 23.23 7.24 -17.64
C ARG A 201 23.48 7.52 -16.15
N LYS A 202 24.16 8.62 -15.81
CA LYS A 202 24.37 9.00 -14.40
C LYS A 202 23.09 9.46 -13.69
N SER A 203 22.09 9.91 -14.44
CA SER A 203 20.77 10.26 -13.87
C SER A 203 19.88 9.04 -13.63
N MET A 204 20.25 7.89 -14.18
CA MET A 204 19.54 6.61 -14.04
C MET A 204 20.07 5.84 -12.82
N GLU A 205 19.20 5.05 -12.23
CA GLU A 205 19.56 4.01 -11.24
C GLU A 205 19.75 2.65 -11.89
N THR A 206 19.01 2.39 -12.97
CA THR A 206 19.23 1.25 -13.86
C THR A 206 20.61 1.35 -14.50
N SER A 207 21.40 0.30 -14.35
CA SER A 207 22.76 0.22 -14.88
C SER A 207 22.95 -1.09 -15.65
N GLU A 208 23.87 -1.10 -16.61
CA GLU A 208 24.38 -2.33 -17.23
C GLU A 208 25.13 -3.19 -16.20
N LYS A 209 25.22 -4.49 -16.47
CA LYS A 209 26.05 -5.42 -15.70
C LYS A 209 27.52 -4.99 -15.77
N GLY A 210 28.04 -4.49 -14.65
CA GLY A 210 29.44 -4.09 -14.51
C GLY A 210 30.37 -5.24 -14.09
N PHE A 211 31.68 -5.01 -14.18
CA PHE A 211 32.72 -5.97 -13.73
C PHE A 211 32.63 -6.30 -12.22
N PHE A 212 32.04 -5.42 -11.42
CA PHE A 212 31.82 -5.59 -9.97
C PHE A 212 30.36 -5.89 -9.59
N SER A 213 29.51 -6.29 -10.56
CA SER A 213 28.09 -6.59 -10.34
C SER A 213 27.83 -7.65 -9.26
N PHE A 214 28.82 -8.51 -8.99
CA PHE A 214 28.77 -9.51 -7.91
C PHE A 214 28.75 -8.93 -6.48
N ILE A 215 29.06 -7.64 -6.29
CA ILE A 215 29.02 -6.96 -4.98
C ILE A 215 27.87 -5.94 -4.89
N THR A 216 27.49 -5.33 -6.02
CA THR A 216 26.65 -4.11 -6.01
C THR A 216 25.22 -4.32 -6.49
N GLU A 217 24.81 -5.57 -6.77
CA GLU A 217 23.51 -5.93 -7.41
C GLU A 217 23.21 -5.17 -8.72
N SER A 218 24.22 -4.52 -9.29
CA SER A 218 24.11 -3.65 -10.46
C SER A 218 23.94 -4.48 -11.73
N GLY A 219 22.93 -4.16 -12.54
CA GLY A 219 22.58 -4.95 -13.73
C GLY A 219 21.23 -5.64 -13.63
N THR A 220 20.66 -5.77 -12.42
CA THR A 220 19.36 -6.40 -12.22
C THR A 220 18.24 -5.61 -12.90
N PHE A 221 17.45 -6.24 -13.77
CA PHE A 221 16.34 -5.58 -14.42
C PHE A 221 15.15 -5.42 -13.47
N LYS A 222 14.77 -4.17 -13.22
CA LYS A 222 13.58 -3.78 -12.46
C LYS A 222 12.74 -2.83 -13.30
N LYS A 223 11.53 -3.25 -13.66
CA LYS A 223 10.67 -2.49 -14.59
C LYS A 223 10.27 -1.12 -14.01
N ASP A 224 9.90 -1.08 -12.73
CA ASP A 224 9.51 0.13 -12.01
C ASP A 224 10.67 1.12 -11.86
N VAL A 225 11.89 0.63 -11.63
CA VAL A 225 13.11 1.46 -11.59
C VAL A 225 13.37 2.06 -12.97
N LEU A 226 13.28 1.26 -14.04
CA LEU A 226 13.48 1.74 -15.41
C LEU A 226 12.41 2.78 -15.83
N GLU A 227 11.15 2.58 -15.44
CA GLU A 227 10.08 3.57 -15.66
C GLU A 227 10.31 4.88 -14.87
N ASN A 228 10.88 4.78 -13.65
CA ASN A 228 11.30 5.96 -12.89
C ASN A 228 12.48 6.67 -13.55
N ASP A 229 13.42 5.93 -14.12
CA ASP A 229 14.58 6.49 -14.80
C ASP A 229 14.19 7.32 -16.03
N VAL A 230 13.16 6.91 -16.79
CA VAL A 230 12.60 7.74 -17.87
C VAL A 230 12.20 9.12 -17.38
N ARG A 231 11.52 9.19 -16.22
CA ARG A 231 11.13 10.47 -15.59
C ARG A 231 12.34 11.27 -15.11
N ARG A 232 13.37 10.60 -14.56
CA ARG A 232 14.62 11.25 -14.14
C ARG A 232 15.38 11.84 -15.32
N ILE A 233 15.46 11.12 -16.43
CA ILE A 233 16.06 11.60 -17.68
C ILE A 233 15.28 12.82 -18.19
N GLU A 234 13.96 12.75 -18.26
CA GLU A 234 13.13 13.90 -18.70
C GLU A 234 13.35 15.13 -17.82
N ALA A 235 13.35 14.96 -16.49
CA ALA A 235 13.63 16.03 -15.55
C ALA A 235 15.05 16.59 -15.72
N MET A 236 16.05 15.73 -15.95
CA MET A 236 17.43 16.15 -16.23
C MET A 236 17.50 17.02 -17.48
N TYR A 237 16.83 16.64 -18.56
CA TYR A 237 16.76 17.43 -19.79
C TYR A 237 16.09 18.80 -19.56
N GLN A 238 14.96 18.83 -18.85
CA GLN A 238 14.27 20.08 -18.51
C GLN A 238 15.09 20.99 -17.58
N ASN A 239 15.94 20.41 -16.73
CA ASN A 239 16.91 21.13 -15.90
C ASN A 239 18.09 21.68 -16.70
N ASN A 240 18.32 21.19 -17.92
CA ASN A 240 19.34 21.66 -18.86
C ASN A 240 18.74 22.50 -20.01
N GLY A 241 17.52 23.01 -19.86
CA GLY A 241 16.90 23.96 -20.79
C GLY A 241 16.11 23.33 -21.93
N PHE A 242 15.94 22.01 -21.94
CA PHE A 242 15.18 21.32 -22.99
C PHE A 242 13.70 21.18 -22.58
N LEU A 243 12.93 22.27 -22.70
CA LEU A 243 11.54 22.35 -22.19
C LEU A 243 10.56 21.43 -22.95
N GLU A 244 10.92 21.03 -24.16
CA GLU A 244 10.11 20.19 -25.04
C GLU A 244 10.62 18.76 -25.13
N SER A 245 11.59 18.40 -24.26
CA SER A 245 12.17 17.07 -24.27
C SER A 245 11.11 16.01 -24.03
N LYS A 246 11.15 14.94 -24.80
CA LYS A 246 10.31 13.75 -24.59
C LYS A 246 11.17 12.51 -24.62
N ILE A 247 10.96 11.63 -23.65
CA ILE A 247 11.65 10.36 -23.55
C ILE A 247 10.64 9.28 -23.93
N SER A 248 10.99 8.38 -24.83
CA SER A 248 10.10 7.28 -25.22
C SER A 248 9.96 6.27 -24.09
N ASP A 249 8.91 5.46 -24.17
CA ASP A 249 8.88 4.21 -23.40
C ASP A 249 10.12 3.36 -23.75
N PRO A 250 10.80 2.77 -22.75
CA PRO A 250 11.97 1.94 -23.00
C PRO A 250 11.57 0.68 -23.77
N LYS A 251 12.33 0.37 -24.83
CA LYS A 251 12.21 -0.91 -25.53
C LYS A 251 13.16 -1.90 -24.89
N VAL A 252 12.63 -3.04 -24.45
CA VAL A 252 13.41 -4.10 -23.81
C VAL A 252 13.35 -5.34 -24.69
N GLU A 253 14.50 -5.80 -25.16
CA GLU A 253 14.64 -6.96 -26.05
C GLU A 253 15.60 -7.99 -25.43
N ARG A 254 15.40 -9.28 -25.72
CA ARG A 254 16.36 -10.32 -25.30
C ARG A 254 17.57 -10.30 -26.24
N GLY A 255 18.74 -10.03 -25.68
CA GLY A 255 20.05 -10.17 -26.31
C GLY A 255 20.67 -11.55 -26.06
N PRO A 256 21.91 -11.79 -26.54
CA PRO A 256 22.61 -13.05 -26.37
C PRO A 256 23.10 -13.31 -24.93
N LYS A 257 23.30 -12.27 -24.11
CA LYS A 257 23.83 -12.39 -22.74
C LYS A 257 22.96 -11.74 -21.67
N GLY A 258 21.85 -11.11 -22.05
CA GLY A 258 20.92 -10.44 -21.15
C GLY A 258 19.89 -9.62 -21.89
N LEU A 259 19.36 -8.59 -21.26
CA LEU A 259 18.39 -7.65 -21.82
C LEU A 259 19.10 -6.46 -22.45
N LEU A 260 18.64 -6.09 -23.65
CA LEU A 260 19.03 -4.87 -24.35
C LEU A 260 17.93 -3.83 -24.11
N VAL A 261 18.29 -2.73 -23.47
CA VAL A 261 17.36 -1.63 -23.16
C VAL A 261 17.65 -0.46 -24.10
N THR A 262 16.69 -0.08 -24.94
CA THR A 262 16.81 1.08 -25.82
C THR A 262 15.88 2.20 -25.37
N ILE A 263 16.45 3.38 -25.11
CA ILE A 263 15.72 4.59 -24.75
C ILE A 263 15.90 5.62 -25.86
N HIS A 264 14.81 6.10 -26.44
CA HIS A 264 14.85 7.14 -27.45
C HIS A 264 14.54 8.50 -26.82
N VAL A 265 15.41 9.47 -27.07
CA VAL A 265 15.31 10.83 -26.56
C VAL A 265 15.01 11.79 -27.72
N PHE A 266 13.93 12.53 -27.59
CA PHE A 266 13.67 13.72 -28.38
C PHE A 266 14.03 14.94 -27.54
N GLU A 267 15.16 15.61 -27.83
CA GLU A 267 15.66 16.70 -26.99
C GLU A 267 14.86 18.00 -27.17
N GLY A 268 14.45 18.34 -28.40
CA GLY A 268 13.89 19.65 -28.72
C GLY A 268 14.94 20.77 -28.69
N LEU A 269 14.49 22.02 -28.59
CA LEU A 269 15.38 23.18 -28.51
C LEU A 269 15.84 23.43 -27.06
N GLN A 270 17.09 23.84 -26.89
CA GLN A 270 17.59 24.34 -25.60
C GLN A 270 17.21 25.81 -25.44
N TYR A 271 16.38 26.11 -24.44
CA TYR A 271 15.98 27.47 -24.10
C TYR A 271 16.89 28.08 -23.04
N ARG A 272 17.20 29.36 -23.24
CA ARG A 272 17.73 30.23 -22.19
C ARG A 272 16.60 31.03 -21.55
N VAL A 273 16.83 31.49 -20.33
CA VAL A 273 15.90 32.37 -19.63
C VAL A 273 15.88 33.71 -20.36
N GLY A 274 14.69 34.12 -20.79
CA GLY A 274 14.42 35.44 -21.34
C GLY A 274 14.16 36.46 -20.24
N GLU A 275 13.04 37.16 -20.33
CA GLU A 275 12.61 38.09 -19.30
C GLU A 275 12.12 37.35 -18.05
N VAL A 276 12.53 37.81 -16.87
CA VAL A 276 12.00 37.35 -15.58
C VAL A 276 11.18 38.47 -14.96
N SER A 277 9.86 38.29 -14.92
CA SER A 277 8.90 39.29 -14.46
C SER A 277 8.04 38.77 -13.31
N PHE A 278 7.47 39.72 -12.57
CA PHE A 278 6.61 39.47 -11.43
C PHE A 278 5.24 40.09 -11.68
N SER A 279 4.17 39.38 -11.36
CA SER A 279 2.79 39.86 -11.55
C SER A 279 1.89 39.46 -10.38
N GLY A 280 0.73 40.13 -10.29
CA GLY A 280 -0.22 39.91 -9.19
C GLY A 280 0.19 40.63 -7.90
N GLU A 281 -0.46 40.25 -6.80
CA GLU A 281 -0.28 40.88 -5.49
C GLU A 281 0.51 39.97 -4.56
N SER A 282 1.81 40.20 -4.44
CA SER A 282 2.68 39.45 -3.54
C SER A 282 2.70 40.02 -2.11
N GLY A 283 2.43 41.31 -1.96
CA GLY A 283 2.72 42.06 -0.73
C GLY A 283 4.23 42.24 -0.44
N LEU A 284 5.09 41.89 -1.40
CA LEU A 284 6.54 42.07 -1.38
C LEU A 284 6.95 43.16 -2.37
N THR A 285 8.02 43.90 -2.05
CA THR A 285 8.61 44.81 -3.04
C THR A 285 9.21 44.02 -4.20
N GLU A 286 9.25 44.58 -5.39
CA GLU A 286 9.88 43.90 -6.55
C GLU A 286 11.36 43.57 -6.28
N LYS A 287 12.06 44.42 -5.53
CA LYS A 287 13.43 44.17 -5.08
C LYS A 287 13.54 42.92 -4.21
N ASP A 288 12.60 42.70 -3.29
CA ASP A 288 12.58 41.51 -2.43
C ASP A 288 12.21 40.25 -3.22
N GLN A 289 11.27 40.38 -4.17
CA GLN A 289 10.92 39.29 -5.09
C GLN A 289 12.13 38.89 -5.93
N ARG A 290 12.84 39.86 -6.51
CA ARG A 290 14.05 39.60 -7.31
C ARG A 290 15.18 38.96 -6.50
N LYS A 291 15.31 39.29 -5.21
CA LYS A 291 16.30 38.66 -4.31
C LYS A 291 15.95 37.21 -3.93
N ALA A 292 14.66 36.86 -3.94
CA ALA A 292 14.20 35.52 -3.58
C ALA A 292 14.32 34.51 -4.74
N VAL A 293 14.48 35.00 -5.97
CA VAL A 293 14.58 34.21 -7.21
C VAL A 293 16.04 34.11 -7.64
N LYS A 294 16.46 32.91 -8.05
CA LYS A 294 17.80 32.62 -8.57
C LYS A 294 17.85 32.64 -10.09
N LEU A 295 16.76 32.25 -10.76
CA LEU A 295 16.68 32.24 -12.22
C LEU A 295 16.90 33.66 -12.77
N ALA A 296 17.95 33.84 -13.58
CA ALA A 296 18.29 35.12 -14.18
C ALA A 296 18.27 35.06 -15.71
N SER A 297 17.96 36.20 -16.33
CA SER A 297 17.99 36.36 -17.79
C SER A 297 19.36 35.98 -18.35
N GLY A 298 19.37 35.19 -19.42
CA GLY A 298 20.58 34.72 -20.10
C GLY A 298 21.07 33.34 -19.65
N ASP A 299 20.71 32.89 -18.45
CA ASP A 299 21.05 31.54 -17.97
C ASP A 299 20.38 30.46 -18.83
N VAL A 300 20.94 29.25 -18.82
CA VAL A 300 20.21 28.09 -19.36
C VAL A 300 18.98 27.87 -18.47
N PHE A 301 17.81 27.71 -19.09
CA PHE A 301 16.59 27.50 -18.32
C PHE A 301 16.72 26.22 -17.48
N ASN A 302 16.35 26.29 -16.21
CA ASN A 302 16.41 25.14 -15.31
C ASN A 302 15.08 25.02 -14.55
N ARG A 303 14.36 23.92 -14.78
CA ARG A 303 13.04 23.65 -14.18
C ARG A 303 13.12 23.52 -12.65
N GLU A 304 14.15 22.88 -12.12
CA GLU A 304 14.37 22.74 -10.68
C GLU A 304 14.59 24.11 -10.01
N THR A 305 15.41 24.98 -10.61
CA THR A 305 15.60 26.36 -10.15
C THR A 305 14.30 27.14 -10.17
N LEU A 306 13.50 27.04 -11.24
CA LEU A 306 12.17 27.65 -11.32
C LEU A 306 11.27 27.22 -10.15
N LEU A 307 11.22 25.92 -9.86
CA LEU A 307 10.41 25.39 -8.74
C LEU A 307 10.97 25.84 -7.38
N SER A 308 12.30 25.90 -7.23
CA SER A 308 12.96 26.44 -6.04
C SER A 308 12.63 27.92 -5.80
N ASP A 309 12.55 28.69 -6.88
CA ASP A 309 12.20 30.11 -6.86
C ASP A 309 10.74 30.34 -6.47
N VAL A 310 9.82 29.52 -6.99
CA VAL A 310 8.41 29.50 -6.56
C VAL A 310 8.30 29.24 -5.06
N LEU A 311 9.02 28.24 -4.54
CA LEU A 311 9.03 27.93 -3.10
C LEU A 311 9.65 29.06 -2.26
N SER A 312 10.70 29.70 -2.77
CA SER A 312 11.39 30.80 -2.09
C SER A 312 10.51 32.05 -2.02
N LEU A 313 9.85 32.42 -3.12
CA LEU A 313 8.86 33.51 -3.16
C LEU A 313 7.67 33.22 -2.25
N THR A 314 7.12 32.00 -2.33
CA THR A 314 6.00 31.58 -1.47
C THR A 314 6.40 31.68 0.00
N THR A 315 7.58 31.20 0.36
CA THR A 315 8.11 31.28 1.74
C THR A 315 8.27 32.75 2.18
N ALA A 316 8.81 33.62 1.32
CA ALA A 316 8.96 35.04 1.62
C ALA A 316 7.61 35.74 1.86
N MET A 317 6.57 35.38 1.09
CA MET A 317 5.20 35.87 1.32
C MET A 317 4.60 35.31 2.62
N ASN A 318 4.77 34.02 2.87
CA ASN A 318 4.32 33.36 4.09
C ASN A 318 4.94 34.03 5.33
N ASP A 319 6.21 34.40 5.27
CA ASP A 319 6.92 35.09 6.37
C ASP A 319 6.50 36.55 6.58
N LYS A 320 5.71 37.12 5.66
CA LYS A 320 4.99 38.40 5.86
C LYS A 320 3.58 38.21 6.43
N GLY A 321 3.18 36.97 6.73
CA GLY A 321 1.88 36.62 7.30
C GLY A 321 0.86 36.08 6.30
N TYR A 322 1.21 35.98 5.02
CA TYR A 322 0.30 35.48 4.00
C TYR A 322 0.34 33.95 3.94
N ALA A 323 -0.35 33.28 4.88
CA ALA A 323 -0.27 31.83 5.06
C ALA A 323 -0.79 31.03 3.85
N LEU A 324 -1.79 31.58 3.15
CA LEU A 324 -2.40 30.99 1.97
C LEU A 324 -1.82 31.55 0.66
N ALA A 325 -0.64 32.17 0.73
CA ALA A 325 0.04 32.70 -0.44
C ALA A 325 0.32 31.61 -1.47
N LEU A 326 -0.01 31.88 -2.73
CA LEU A 326 0.26 31.02 -3.87
C LEU A 326 1.10 31.76 -4.90
N VAL A 327 2.18 31.13 -5.35
CA VAL A 327 2.99 31.62 -6.47
C VAL A 327 2.91 30.59 -7.60
N SER A 328 2.44 31.03 -8.76
CA SER A 328 2.33 30.20 -9.96
C SER A 328 3.29 30.69 -11.04
N PRO A 329 4.22 29.86 -11.53
CA PRO A 329 5.07 30.24 -12.65
C PRO A 329 4.30 30.14 -13.97
N ARG A 330 4.51 31.11 -14.86
CA ARG A 330 4.09 31.05 -16.26
C ARG A 330 5.32 31.16 -17.13
N VAL A 331 5.54 30.13 -17.96
CA VAL A 331 6.66 30.10 -18.89
C VAL A 331 6.12 30.31 -20.30
N LYS A 332 6.56 31.38 -20.96
CA LYS A 332 6.21 31.68 -22.36
C LYS A 332 7.47 31.50 -23.22
N LYS A 333 7.43 30.48 -24.08
CA LYS A 333 8.48 30.26 -25.09
C LYS A 333 8.34 31.29 -26.20
N ARG A 334 9.43 31.96 -26.58
CA ARG A 334 9.48 32.80 -27.77
C ARG A 334 9.65 31.94 -29.02
N THR A 335 9.13 32.42 -30.15
CA THR A 335 9.16 31.72 -31.43
C THR A 335 10.35 32.13 -32.29
N GLU A 336 10.83 33.38 -32.20
CA GLU A 336 11.97 33.84 -33.00
C GLU A 336 13.32 33.38 -32.45
N TYR A 337 13.42 33.22 -31.14
CA TYR A 337 14.65 32.83 -30.43
C TYR A 337 14.32 31.77 -29.37
N PRO A 338 15.23 30.84 -29.05
CA PRO A 338 15.04 29.85 -27.99
C PRO A 338 15.20 30.50 -26.61
N LEU A 339 14.29 31.42 -26.31
CA LEU A 339 14.18 32.12 -25.03
C LEU A 339 12.84 31.78 -24.38
N ALA A 340 12.88 31.54 -23.07
CA ALA A 340 11.71 31.27 -22.25
C ALA A 340 11.54 32.42 -21.25
N ASP A 341 10.52 33.24 -21.47
CA ASP A 341 10.14 34.30 -20.53
C ASP A 341 9.40 33.67 -19.34
N VAL A 342 9.78 34.06 -18.13
CA VAL A 342 9.23 33.54 -16.88
C VAL A 342 8.51 34.65 -16.14
N THR A 343 7.22 34.46 -15.92
CA THR A 343 6.42 35.35 -15.08
C THR A 343 5.99 34.61 -13.82
N TYR A 344 6.43 35.09 -12.66
CA TYR A 344 5.92 34.62 -11.37
C TYR A 344 4.65 35.38 -11.01
N ARG A 345 3.50 34.71 -11.02
CA ARG A 345 2.21 35.30 -10.61
C ARG A 345 1.96 34.98 -9.14
N ALA A 346 1.89 36.02 -8.31
CA ALA A 346 1.67 35.89 -6.88
C ALA A 346 0.23 36.27 -6.49
N GLU A 347 -0.33 35.48 -5.59
CA GLU A 347 -1.63 35.72 -4.97
C GLU A 347 -1.45 35.62 -3.46
N LYS A 348 -1.48 36.76 -2.76
CA LYS A 348 -1.18 36.83 -1.32
C LYS A 348 -2.26 36.19 -0.43
N GLY A 349 -3.53 36.24 -0.81
CA GLY A 349 -4.63 35.91 0.11
C GLY A 349 -4.63 36.77 1.39
N ASP A 350 -5.19 36.24 2.47
CA ASP A 350 -5.33 36.95 3.73
C ASP A 350 -4.08 36.87 4.62
N LYS A 351 -3.95 37.84 5.54
CA LYS A 351 -2.92 37.81 6.58
C LYS A 351 -3.40 37.02 7.79
N PHE A 352 -2.58 36.06 8.19
CA PHE A 352 -2.80 35.23 9.36
C PHE A 352 -1.82 35.57 10.48
N ARG A 353 -2.27 35.34 11.71
CA ARG A 353 -1.46 35.33 12.91
C ARG A 353 -1.69 34.00 13.60
N PHE A 354 -0.69 33.49 14.31
CA PHE A 354 -0.87 32.32 15.13
C PHE A 354 -1.88 32.64 16.23
N GLY A 355 -2.90 31.79 16.37
CA GLY A 355 -3.76 31.77 17.54
C GLY A 355 -3.02 31.21 18.75
N LYS A 356 -3.69 30.39 19.54
CA LYS A 356 -3.05 29.72 20.68
C LYS A 356 -2.14 28.59 20.20
N VAL A 357 -0.87 28.58 20.61
CA VAL A 357 0.06 27.48 20.33
C VAL A 357 -0.06 26.42 21.43
N GLU A 358 -0.66 25.29 21.06
CA GLU A 358 -0.85 24.15 21.95
C GLU A 358 0.27 23.12 21.78
N VAL A 359 0.81 22.65 22.91
CA VAL A 359 1.85 21.61 22.94
C VAL A 359 1.24 20.39 23.60
N VAL A 360 1.32 19.25 22.91
CA VAL A 360 0.75 17.98 23.35
C VAL A 360 1.79 16.87 23.20
N GLY A 361 1.77 15.88 24.10
CA GLY A 361 2.63 14.69 24.04
C GLY A 361 3.95 14.80 24.80
N ASN A 362 4.29 15.95 25.36
CA ASN A 362 5.47 16.16 26.19
C ASN A 362 5.23 15.69 27.65
N THR A 363 5.11 14.39 27.87
CA THR A 363 4.84 13.82 29.22
C THR A 363 6.03 13.85 30.16
N LYS A 364 7.26 13.69 29.63
CA LYS A 364 8.51 13.72 30.41
C LYS A 364 9.22 15.08 30.37
N THR A 365 8.99 15.87 29.32
CA THR A 365 9.69 17.14 29.07
C THR A 365 8.79 18.30 29.44
N ILE A 366 9.28 19.22 30.28
CA ILE A 366 8.52 20.40 30.68
C ILE A 366 8.18 21.29 29.47
N ASP A 367 6.98 21.86 29.46
CA ASP A 367 6.44 22.68 28.35
C ASP A 367 7.37 23.86 27.99
N ARG A 368 7.97 24.51 29.00
CA ARG A 368 8.95 25.61 28.80
C ARG A 368 10.13 25.21 27.91
N VAL A 369 10.57 23.95 27.95
CA VAL A 369 11.70 23.45 27.12
C VAL A 369 11.26 23.31 25.66
N VAL A 370 10.00 22.96 25.41
CA VAL A 370 9.44 22.96 24.05
C VAL A 370 9.30 24.39 23.56
N ARG A 371 8.65 25.27 24.35
CA ARG A 371 8.35 26.65 23.95
C ARG A 371 9.58 27.49 23.65
N ARG A 372 10.69 27.33 24.38
CA ARG A 372 11.95 28.05 24.09
C ARG A 372 12.59 27.67 22.75
N SER A 373 12.22 26.53 22.18
CA SER A 373 12.72 26.04 20.89
C SER A 373 11.82 26.45 19.71
N LEU A 374 10.68 27.08 19.99
CA LEU A 374 9.74 27.58 18.99
C LEU A 374 10.11 29.00 18.56
N ASP A 375 10.18 29.21 17.24
CA ASP A 375 10.25 30.54 16.61
C ASP A 375 8.85 31.12 16.33
N VAL A 376 7.80 30.41 16.74
CA VAL A 376 6.39 30.80 16.63
C VAL A 376 5.80 30.98 18.03
N SER A 377 4.86 31.91 18.17
CA SER A 377 4.23 32.23 19.44
C SER A 377 2.83 32.80 19.22
N ASP A 378 2.00 32.72 20.25
CA ASP A 378 0.64 33.22 20.26
C ASP A 378 0.58 34.70 19.81
N GLY A 379 -0.35 35.02 18.92
CA GLY A 379 -0.57 36.35 18.36
C GLY A 379 0.51 36.85 17.39
N ARG A 380 1.59 36.09 17.15
CA ARG A 380 2.63 36.46 16.18
C ARG A 380 2.13 36.26 14.76
N THR A 381 2.54 37.13 13.84
CA THR A 381 2.28 36.95 12.41
C THR A 381 2.75 35.58 11.94
N TYR A 382 1.95 34.94 11.08
CA TYR A 382 2.30 33.64 10.52
C TYR A 382 3.66 33.69 9.80
N THR A 383 4.44 32.62 9.91
CA THR A 383 5.72 32.45 9.21
C THR A 383 6.00 30.97 8.95
N SER A 384 6.24 30.63 7.69
CA SER A 384 6.61 29.26 7.30
C SER A 384 8.04 28.95 7.77
N THR A 385 8.96 29.92 7.68
CA THR A 385 10.34 29.76 8.16
C THR A 385 10.38 29.52 9.66
N GLY A 386 9.57 30.25 10.45
CA GLY A 386 9.47 30.03 11.89
C GLY A 386 8.97 28.62 12.24
N LEU A 387 7.96 28.09 11.53
CA LEU A 387 7.48 26.73 11.71
C LEU A 387 8.56 25.68 11.39
N LYS A 388 9.24 25.83 10.24
CA LYS A 388 10.34 24.94 9.83
C LYS A 388 11.49 24.94 10.84
N LYS A 389 11.93 26.12 11.29
CA LYS A 389 12.97 26.27 12.31
C LYS A 389 12.55 25.67 13.65
N SER A 390 11.30 25.90 14.07
CA SER A 390 10.75 25.31 15.29
C SER A 390 10.82 23.77 15.25
N LYS A 391 10.39 23.15 14.15
CA LYS A 391 10.49 21.71 13.94
C LYS A 391 11.95 21.24 14.01
N ALA A 392 12.85 21.88 13.26
CA ALA A 392 14.26 21.53 13.24
C ALA A 392 14.94 21.67 14.62
N ASN A 393 14.65 22.75 15.34
CA ASN A 393 15.15 22.98 16.69
C ASN A 393 14.70 21.88 17.66
N LEU A 394 13.42 21.50 17.63
CA LEU A 394 12.88 20.44 18.46
C LEU A 394 13.48 19.07 18.12
N THR A 395 13.56 18.71 16.85
CA THR A 395 14.18 17.46 16.41
C THR A 395 15.65 17.38 16.84
N ARG A 396 16.40 18.48 16.70
CA ARG A 396 17.82 18.57 17.08
C ARG A 396 18.07 18.38 18.58
N THR A 397 17.07 18.58 19.45
CA THR A 397 17.25 18.32 20.89
C THR A 397 17.44 16.84 21.23
N GLY A 398 16.98 15.93 20.36
CA GLY A 398 16.96 14.49 20.63
C GLY A 398 15.97 14.07 21.73
N TYR A 399 15.17 14.98 22.28
CA TYR A 399 14.19 14.66 23.34
C TYR A 399 12.92 13.99 22.82
N PHE A 400 12.69 14.05 21.50
CA PHE A 400 11.44 13.61 20.88
C PHE A 400 11.75 12.63 19.74
N LYS A 401 11.03 11.51 19.72
CA LYS A 401 11.12 10.52 18.64
C LYS A 401 10.51 11.03 17.33
N ASP A 402 9.40 11.77 17.44
CA ASP A 402 8.71 12.38 16.30
C ASP A 402 8.22 13.78 16.69
N VAL A 403 8.30 14.71 15.75
CA VAL A 403 7.87 16.11 15.93
C VAL A 403 6.98 16.48 14.75
N LYS A 404 5.68 16.66 15.04
CA LYS A 404 4.67 17.10 14.08
C LYS A 404 4.18 18.48 14.48
N ILE A 405 4.12 19.37 13.51
CA ILE A 405 3.54 20.71 13.66
C ILE A 405 2.40 20.78 12.64
N SER A 406 1.19 21.01 13.12
CA SER A 406 -0.01 21.21 12.31
C SER A 406 -0.55 22.62 12.53
N THR A 407 -1.15 23.18 11.49
CA THR A 407 -1.82 24.47 11.51
C THR A 407 -3.20 24.30 10.91
N ALA A 408 -4.21 24.88 11.55
CA ALA A 408 -5.58 24.96 11.03
C ALA A 408 -5.99 26.45 10.93
N PRO A 409 -6.78 26.84 9.91
CA PRO A 409 -7.27 28.21 9.74
C PRO A 409 -8.14 28.70 10.90
#